data_AF-A0A1H5VM61-F1
#
_entry.id   AF-A0A1H5VM61-F1
#
_cell.length_a   1.000
_cell.length_b   1.000
_cell.length_c   1.000
_cell.angle_alpha   90.00
_cell.angle_beta   90.00
_cell.angle_gamma   90.00
#
_symmetry.space_group_name_H-M   'P 1'
#
loop_
_entity.id
_entity.type
_entity.pdbx_description
1 polymer ?
#
loop_
_entity_poly.entity_id
_entity_poly.type
_entity_poly.pdbx_seq_one_letter_code
_entity_poly.pdbx_strand_id
1 'polypeptide(L)' 'MKFEKGIKILMVSSYQPIECGIATFSNDIVNAVKIVFGNTLPIEVFALQNNENHF' A
#
# COMPACT_ATOMS: atom_id res chain seq x y z
N MET A 1 -14.15 -4.98 18.52
CA MET A 1 -13.57 -5.05 17.16
C MET A 1 -13.51 -6.50 16.72
N LYS A 2 -14.31 -6.90 15.74
CA LYS A 2 -14.19 -8.22 15.11
C LYS A 2 -13.06 -8.12 14.09
N PHE A 3 -11.93 -8.75 14.37
CA PHE A 3 -10.93 -8.99 13.33
C PHE A 3 -11.44 -10.16 12.50
N GLU A 4 -12.03 -9.87 11.33
CA GLU A 4 -12.28 -10.89 10.33
C GLU A 4 -10.93 -11.48 9.93
N LYS A 5 -10.77 -12.78 10.21
CA LYS A 5 -9.49 -13.50 10.24
C LYS A 5 -9.02 -13.85 8.82
N GLY A 6 -8.91 -12.84 7.94
CA GLY A 6 -8.32 -12.95 6.62
C GLY A 6 -6.86 -12.50 6.65
N ILE A 7 -5.99 -13.20 5.94
CA ILE A 7 -4.61 -12.74 5.70
C ILE A 7 -4.69 -11.51 4.79
N LYS A 8 -3.89 -10.48 5.10
CA LYS A 8 -3.78 -9.25 4.29
C LYS A 8 -2.30 -8.89 4.14
N ILE A 9 -1.98 -8.18 3.06
CA ILE A 9 -0.67 -7.58 2.86
C ILE A 9 -0.72 -6.13 3.35
N LEU A 10 0.19 -5.76 4.24
CA LEU A 10 0.44 -4.37 4.62
C LEU A 10 1.69 -3.88 3.90
N MET A 11 1.53 -2.91 3.02
CA MET A 11 2.64 -2.28 2.30
C MET A 11 2.97 -0.93 2.93
N VAL A 12 4.18 -0.78 3.46
CA VAL A 12 4.66 0.46 4.06
C VAL A 12 5.72 1.07 3.14
N SER A 13 5.52 2.32 2.73
CA SER A 13 6.41 3.03 1.81
C SER A 13 6.64 4.47 2.26
N SER A 14 7.82 5.03 2.06
CA SER A 14 8.10 6.46 2.36
C SER A 14 7.39 7.43 1.43
N TYR A 15 6.86 6.95 0.30
CA TYR A 15 6.09 7.75 -0.66
C TYR A 15 4.63 7.35 -0.62
N GLN A 16 3.75 8.35 -0.45
CA GLN A 16 2.32 8.19 -0.66
C GLN A 16 2.05 7.75 -2.11
N PRO A 17 0.97 6.99 -2.37
CA PRO A 17 0.52 6.76 -3.74
C PRO A 17 0.15 8.10 -4.37
N ILE A 18 0.85 8.52 -5.42
CA ILE A 18 0.55 9.76 -6.16
C ILE A 18 0.32 9.39 -7.63
N GLU A 19 -0.71 9.96 -8.26
CA GLU A 19 -1.06 9.67 -9.66
C GLU A 19 -0.16 10.35 -10.72
N CYS A 20 0.86 11.14 -10.31
CA CYS A 20 1.70 11.91 -11.23
C CYS A 20 3.19 11.56 -11.11
N GLY A 21 3.77 10.94 -12.14
CA GLY A 21 5.22 10.77 -12.34
C GLY A 21 5.82 9.42 -11.91
N ILE A 22 7.14 9.38 -11.65
CA ILE A 22 7.92 8.20 -11.21
C ILE A 22 7.47 7.68 -9.83
N ALA A 23 6.58 8.39 -9.14
CA ALA A 23 6.02 8.05 -7.84
C ALA A 23 4.84 7.04 -7.89
N THR A 24 4.72 6.24 -8.96
CA THR A 24 3.72 5.16 -9.06
C THR A 24 4.18 3.82 -8.49
N PHE A 25 5.42 3.70 -8.01
CA PHE A 25 6.01 2.42 -7.58
C PHE A 25 5.12 1.61 -6.62
N SER A 26 4.51 2.27 -5.63
CA SER A 26 3.59 1.63 -4.69
C SER A 26 2.34 1.08 -5.41
N ASN A 27 1.83 1.81 -6.40
CA ASN A 27 0.67 1.41 -7.19
C ASN A 27 1.00 0.26 -8.15
N ASP A 28 2.19 0.28 -8.75
CA ASP A 28 2.65 -0.76 -9.67
C ASP A 28 2.77 -2.12 -8.95
N ILE A 29 3.29 -2.12 -7.72
CA ILE A 29 3.34 -3.32 -6.87
C ILE A 29 1.92 -3.79 -6.52
N VAL A 30 1.02 -2.88 -6.11
CA VAL A 30 -0.38 -3.24 -5.80
C VAL A 30 -1.05 -3.89 -7.01
N ASN A 31 -0.86 -3.33 -8.20
CA ASN A 31 -1.42 -3.87 -9.44
C ASN A 31 -0.83 -5.25 -9.78
N ALA A 32 0.48 -5.42 -9.66
CA ALA A 32 1.15 -6.69 -9.92
C ALA A 32 0.66 -7.81 -9.00
N VAL A 33 0.53 -7.53 -7.70
CA VAL A 33 0.01 -8.51 -6.73
C VAL A 33 -1.47 -8.81 -7.01
N LYS A 34 -2.27 -7.80 -7.37
CA LYS A 34 -3.68 -7.98 -7.75
C LYS A 34 -3.86 -8.87 -8.98
N ILE A 35 -2.94 -8.79 -9.96
CA ILE A 35 -2.96 -9.68 -11.14
C ILE A 35 -2.78 -11.14 -10.73
N VAL A 36 -1.94 -11.43 -9.74
CA VAL A 36 -1.62 -12.81 -9.31
C VAL A 36 -2.68 -13.38 -8.37
N PHE A 37 -3.14 -12.59 -7.38
CA PHE A 37 -3.98 -13.08 -6.29
C PHE A 37 -5.44 -12.62 -6.39
N GLY A 38 -5.78 -11.78 -7.37
CA GLY A 38 -7.12 -11.22 -7.53
C GLY A 38 -7.60 -10.51 -6.26
N ASN A 39 -8.80 -10.87 -5.81
CA ASN A 39 -9.41 -10.30 -4.60
C ASN A 39 -9.23 -11.19 -3.36
N THR A 40 -8.42 -12.24 -3.44
CA THR A 40 -8.25 -13.21 -2.35
C THR A 40 -7.30 -12.71 -1.25
N LEU A 41 -6.45 -11.73 -1.57
CA LEU A 41 -5.45 -11.18 -0.67
C LEU A 41 -5.46 -9.65 -0.71
N PRO A 42 -6.29 -9.00 0.14
CA PRO A 42 -6.37 -7.54 0.19
C PRO A 42 -5.02 -6.91 0.56
N ILE A 43 -4.71 -5.78 -0.07
CA ILE A 43 -3.49 -4.99 0.17
C ILE A 43 -3.89 -3.63 0.69
N GLU A 44 -3.25 -3.19 1.77
CA GLU A 44 -3.39 -1.84 2.31
C GLU A 44 -2.04 -1.12 2.23
N VAL A 45 -2.02 0.09 1.69
CA VAL A 45 -0.80 0.90 1.51
C VAL A 45 -0.79 2.04 2.53
N PHE A 46 0.28 2.13 3.31
CA PHE A 46 0.50 3.18 4.28
C PHE A 46 1.79 3.93 4.00
N ALA A 47 1.71 5.25 4.07
CA ALA A 47 2.91 6.08 4.02
C ALA A 47 3.63 6.03 5.36
N LEU A 48 4.95 5.84 5.30
CA LEU A 48 5.82 5.97 6.46
C LEU A 48 5.87 7.45 6.82
N GLN A 49 5.14 7.84 7.87
CA GLN A 49 5.20 9.20 8.38
C GLN A 49 6.54 9.41 9.08
N ASN A 50 7.38 10.30 8.53
CA ASN A 50 8.58 10.75 9.22
C ASN A 50 8.17 11.82 10.25
N ASN A 51 8.47 11.61 11.52
CA ASN A 51 8.13 12.55 12.62
C ASN A 51 8.96 13.85 12.59
N GLU A 52 9.76 14.09 11.55
CA GLU A 52 10.83 15.08 11.57
C GLU A 52 10.58 16.36 10.73
N ASN A 53 9.44 16.52 10.07
CA ASN A 53 9.11 17.78 9.37
C ASN A 53 7.68 18.23 9.75
N HIS A 54 7.49 19.07 10.77
CA HIS A 54 7.50 20.54 10.66
C HIS A 54 6.83 21.04 9.37
N PHE A 55 5.57 21.47 9.51
CA PHE A 55 4.91 22.41 8.58
C PHE A 55 5.55 23.80 8.71
#